data_AF-A0A7C4UAE7-F1
#
_entry.id   AF-A0A7C4UAE7-F1
#
_cell.length_a   1.000
_cell.length_b   1.000
_cell.length_c   1.000
_cell.angle_alpha   90.00
_cell.angle_beta   90.00
_cell.angle_gamma   90.00
#
_symmetry.space_group_name_H-M   'P 1'
#
loop_
_entity.id
_entity.type
_entity.pdbx_description
1 polymer ?
#
loop_
_entity_poly.entity_id
_entity_poly.type
_entity_poly.pdbx_seq_one_letter_code
_entity_poly.pdbx_strand_id
1 'polypeptide(L)'
;MKHLARLKRIARSIPAPVAAGAEPAAAANEAVALAEELMAAFRDDLSAYRKALEEAGQESAAQATLPTRDIERYLKKHAEEMTFGDLERIQAIDNEKMWQRWAEIKAQARDDLDSGWLAALAVKQRGNSCWQRACFLAMRQALADGLKPRSPEESILIDAMAQYQFLRRSWLAILAEYTDHPAIAYSLDKPQVHPEKHTLSEFARAKEAIRMVERLQRLFEQALRTLLSLRRGHGRMFVGRVDQLNLAAGPQLNVKPSSNSTAHLKSPAATSILTDEQAASEISVSQGLEP
;
A
#
# COMPACT_ATOMS: atom_id res chain seq x y z
N MET A 1 20.91 -4.02 -7.55
CA MET A 1 22.23 -4.48 -7.02
C MET A 1 22.79 -3.67 -5.84
N LYS A 2 22.62 -2.34 -5.74
CA LYS A 2 23.17 -1.54 -4.62
C LYS A 2 22.62 -1.89 -3.22
N HIS A 3 21.38 -2.39 -3.14
CA HIS A 3 20.76 -2.81 -1.87
C HIS A 3 21.39 -4.09 -1.30
N LEU A 4 21.77 -5.03 -2.16
CA LEU A 4 22.46 -6.28 -1.77
C LEU A 4 23.88 -6.00 -1.26
N ALA A 5 24.58 -5.02 -1.85
CA ALA A 5 25.89 -4.59 -1.37
C ALA A 5 25.80 -3.92 0.02
N ARG A 6 24.73 -3.16 0.29
CA ARG A 6 24.47 -2.55 1.61
C ARG A 6 24.16 -3.62 2.66
N LEU A 7 23.35 -4.62 2.33
CA LEU A 7 23.04 -5.73 3.23
C LEU A 7 24.27 -6.59 3.54
N LYS A 8 25.12 -6.89 2.54
CA LYS A 8 26.40 -7.59 2.76
C LYS A 8 27.38 -6.78 3.62
N ARG A 9 27.35 -5.46 3.54
CA ARG A 9 28.19 -4.58 4.38
C ARG A 9 27.71 -4.56 5.84
N ILE A 10 26.40 -4.52 6.06
CA ILE A 10 25.80 -4.59 7.40
C ILE A 10 26.04 -5.97 8.03
N ALA A 11 25.89 -7.05 7.26
CA ALA A 11 26.18 -8.41 7.74
C ALA A 11 27.65 -8.61 8.13
N ARG A 12 28.59 -7.90 7.49
CA ARG A 12 30.02 -7.92 7.84
C ARG A 12 30.41 -6.99 8.99
N SER A 13 29.55 -6.03 9.35
CA SER A 13 29.80 -5.14 10.49
C SER A 13 29.19 -5.67 11.79
N ILE A 14 28.55 -6.83 11.77
CA ILE A 14 28.17 -7.53 12.99
C ILE A 14 29.48 -8.03 13.61
N PRO A 15 29.90 -7.51 14.77
CA PRO A 15 31.12 -7.95 15.41
C PRO A 15 31.04 -9.45 15.64
N ALA A 16 32.11 -10.17 15.28
CA ALA A 16 32.22 -11.59 15.61
C ALA A 16 31.99 -11.76 17.12
N PRO A 17 31.20 -12.76 17.55
CA PRO A 17 30.93 -12.98 18.96
C PRO A 17 32.26 -13.07 19.69
N VAL A 18 32.50 -12.11 20.58
CA VAL A 18 33.66 -12.10 21.46
C VAL A 18 33.61 -13.42 22.22
N ALA A 19 34.63 -14.26 22.05
CA ALA A 19 34.75 -15.52 22.74
C ALA A 19 34.88 -15.24 24.25
N ALA A 20 33.74 -15.13 24.92
CA ALA A 20 33.64 -15.00 26.36
C ALA A 20 34.13 -16.32 26.96
N GLY A 21 35.25 -16.22 27.67
CA GLY A 21 35.78 -17.32 28.45
C GLY A 21 34.76 -17.78 29.48
N ALA A 22 34.41 -19.07 29.40
CA ALA A 22 34.02 -19.93 30.51
C ALA A 22 33.05 -19.37 31.58
N GLU A 23 31.79 -19.13 31.21
CA GLU A 23 30.61 -19.56 32.00
C GLU A 23 29.42 -19.93 31.06
N PRO A 24 29.53 -20.98 30.22
CA PRO A 24 28.51 -21.30 29.21
C PRO A 24 27.29 -22.05 29.75
N ALA A 25 27.35 -22.62 30.96
CA ALA A 25 26.28 -23.47 31.46
C ALA A 25 25.11 -22.68 32.08
N ALA A 26 25.40 -21.62 32.83
CA ALA A 26 24.37 -20.82 33.50
C ALA A 26 23.55 -20.00 32.49
N ALA A 27 24.20 -19.30 31.56
CA ALA A 27 23.52 -18.49 30.53
C ALA A 27 22.70 -19.34 29.54
N ALA A 28 23.13 -20.58 29.24
CA ALA A 28 22.34 -21.50 28.43
C ALA A 28 21.06 -21.95 29.16
N ASN A 29 21.13 -22.17 30.47
CA ASN A 29 19.96 -22.54 31.27
C ASN A 29 18.97 -21.36 31.41
N GLU A 30 19.45 -20.13 31.54
CA GLU A 30 18.61 -18.93 31.56
C GLU A 30 17.89 -18.69 30.23
N ALA A 31 18.58 -18.88 29.10
CA ALA A 31 17.97 -18.74 27.78
C ALA A 31 16.87 -19.79 27.53
N VAL A 32 17.06 -21.02 28.01
CA VAL A 32 16.04 -22.08 27.95
C VAL A 32 14.86 -21.73 28.85
N ALA A 33 15.09 -21.30 30.09
CA ALA A 33 14.04 -20.89 31.02
C ALA A 33 13.20 -19.72 30.46
N LEU A 34 13.84 -18.73 29.85
CA LEU A 34 13.15 -17.58 29.24
C LEU A 34 12.35 -17.97 27.99
N ALA A 35 12.85 -18.92 27.20
CA ALA A 35 12.10 -19.46 26.06
C ALA A 35 10.87 -20.25 26.51
N GLU A 36 10.97 -21.01 27.61
CA GLU A 36 9.84 -21.73 28.20
C GLU A 36 8.78 -20.78 28.76
N GLU A 37 9.19 -19.70 29.44
CA GLU A 37 8.28 -18.67 29.95
C GLU A 37 7.55 -17.94 28.82
N LEU A 38 8.25 -17.58 27.74
CA LEU A 38 7.63 -16.99 26.54
C LEU A 38 6.62 -17.94 25.88
N MET A 39 6.94 -19.23 25.79
CA MET A 39 6.04 -20.23 25.21
C MET A 39 4.81 -20.49 26.09
N ALA A 40 4.96 -20.38 27.41
CA ALA A 40 3.85 -20.45 28.36
C ALA A 40 2.93 -19.23 28.20
N ALA A 41 3.48 -18.01 28.22
CA ALA A 41 2.71 -16.78 28.02
C ALA A 41 1.96 -16.79 26.67
N PHE A 42 2.60 -17.24 25.60
CA PHE A 42 1.95 -17.35 24.29
C PHE A 42 0.82 -18.38 24.25
N ARG A 43 0.96 -19.49 24.99
CA ARG A 43 -0.10 -20.50 25.11
C ARG A 43 -1.30 -19.94 25.89
N ASP A 44 -1.04 -19.17 26.94
CA ASP A 44 -2.07 -18.53 27.74
C ASP A 44 -2.84 -17.50 26.90
N ASP A 45 -2.13 -16.67 26.13
CA ASP A 45 -2.74 -15.73 25.18
C ASP A 45 -3.62 -16.46 24.14
N LEU A 46 -3.10 -17.52 23.51
CA LEU A 46 -3.88 -18.32 22.55
C LEU A 46 -5.10 -18.97 23.20
N SER A 47 -5.01 -19.41 24.46
CA SER A 47 -6.14 -19.97 25.18
C SER A 47 -7.20 -18.92 25.49
N ALA A 48 -6.79 -17.70 25.85
CA ALA A 48 -7.69 -16.57 26.07
C ALA A 48 -8.40 -16.18 24.76
N TYR A 49 -7.68 -16.15 23.64
CA TYR A 49 -8.28 -15.92 22.32
C TYR A 49 -9.29 -17.01 21.92
N ARG A 50 -8.97 -18.29 22.15
CA ARG A 50 -9.90 -19.40 21.87
C ARG A 50 -11.15 -19.31 22.74
N LYS A 51 -10.98 -19.03 24.03
CA LYS A 51 -12.10 -18.87 24.96
C LYS A 51 -12.98 -17.67 24.55
N ALA A 52 -12.39 -16.55 24.18
CA ALA A 52 -13.12 -15.39 23.67
C ALA A 52 -13.85 -15.69 22.36
N LEU A 53 -13.28 -16.53 21.48
CA LEU A 53 -13.94 -17.00 20.26
C LEU A 53 -15.11 -17.97 20.55
N GLU A 54 -14.97 -18.86 21.54
CA GLU A 54 -16.03 -19.76 21.98
C GLU A 54 -17.17 -18.97 22.64
N GLU A 55 -16.84 -18.02 23.51
CA GLU A 55 -17.81 -17.10 24.14
C GLU A 55 -18.51 -16.24 23.07
N ALA A 56 -17.78 -15.66 22.13
CA ALA A 56 -18.35 -14.91 21.01
C ALA A 56 -19.21 -15.79 20.08
N GLY A 57 -18.81 -17.06 19.86
CA GLY A 57 -19.59 -18.02 19.08
C GLY A 57 -20.89 -18.42 19.77
N GLN A 58 -20.86 -18.61 21.09
CA GLN A 58 -22.05 -18.87 21.90
C GLN A 58 -22.99 -17.66 21.99
N GLU A 59 -22.44 -16.45 22.13
CA GLU A 59 -23.21 -15.20 22.05
C GLU A 59 -23.80 -14.98 20.65
N SER A 60 -23.06 -15.34 19.58
CA SER A 60 -23.54 -15.22 18.20
C SER A 60 -24.62 -16.25 17.87
N ALA A 61 -24.59 -17.44 18.48
CA ALA A 61 -25.66 -18.44 18.37
C ALA A 61 -26.91 -18.03 19.17
N ALA A 62 -26.74 -17.38 20.32
CA ALA A 62 -27.84 -16.82 21.11
C ALA A 62 -28.45 -15.54 20.48
N GLN A 63 -27.67 -14.79 19.69
CA GLN A 63 -28.13 -13.59 18.96
C GLN A 63 -28.78 -13.90 17.59
N ALA A 64 -28.93 -15.18 17.20
CA ALA A 64 -29.45 -15.59 15.89
C ALA A 64 -30.93 -15.21 15.63
N THR A 65 -31.60 -14.54 16.57
CA THR A 65 -32.85 -13.81 16.32
C THR A 65 -32.67 -12.33 16.64
N LEU A 66 -31.80 -11.65 15.89
CA LEU A 66 -31.80 -10.19 15.83
C LEU A 66 -33.22 -9.74 15.44
N PRO A 67 -33.86 -8.85 16.22
CA PRO A 67 -35.19 -8.37 15.89
C PRO A 67 -35.15 -7.66 14.53
N THR A 68 -36.15 -7.91 13.69
CA THR A 68 -36.26 -7.35 12.32
C THR A 68 -36.07 -5.83 12.26
N ARG A 69 -36.35 -5.11 13.36
CA ARG A 69 -36.14 -3.66 13.49
C ARG A 69 -34.68 -3.22 13.32
N ASP A 70 -33.70 -4.08 13.63
CA ASP A 70 -32.28 -3.74 13.49
C ASP A 70 -31.82 -3.73 12.02
N ILE A 71 -32.47 -4.50 11.15
CA ILE A 71 -32.16 -4.55 9.71
C ILE A 71 -32.41 -3.20 9.05
N GLU A 72 -33.56 -2.58 9.35
CA GLU A 72 -33.90 -1.27 8.78
C GLU A 72 -32.87 -0.20 9.15
N ARG A 73 -32.27 -0.31 10.34
CA ARG A 73 -31.21 0.59 10.77
C ARG A 73 -29.96 0.42 9.91
N TYR A 74 -29.55 -0.81 9.61
CA TYR A 74 -28.40 -1.07 8.74
C TYR A 74 -28.66 -0.65 7.29
N LEU A 75 -29.88 -0.87 6.79
CA LEU A 75 -30.26 -0.44 5.43
C LEU A 75 -30.31 1.09 5.27
N LYS A 76 -30.66 1.82 6.34
CA LYS A 76 -30.67 3.30 6.34
C LYS A 76 -29.29 3.94 6.57
N LYS A 77 -28.29 3.17 7.04
CA LYS A 77 -26.93 3.66 7.32
C LYS A 77 -26.26 4.14 6.03
N HIS A 78 -25.47 5.21 6.07
CA HIS A 78 -24.77 5.68 4.87
C HIS A 78 -23.75 4.63 4.38
N ALA A 79 -23.50 4.56 3.06
CA ALA A 79 -22.60 3.56 2.48
C ALA A 79 -21.17 3.62 3.08
N GLU A 80 -20.68 4.82 3.39
CA GLU A 80 -19.36 5.03 4.03
C GLU A 80 -19.29 4.54 5.48
N GLU A 81 -20.42 4.48 6.18
CA GLU A 81 -20.47 4.07 7.57
C GLU A 81 -20.67 2.56 7.70
N MET A 82 -21.01 1.86 6.61
CA MET A 82 -21.24 0.42 6.60
C MET A 82 -19.92 -0.34 6.76
N THR A 83 -19.90 -1.26 7.72
CA THR A 83 -18.78 -2.19 7.93
C THR A 83 -19.10 -3.55 7.34
N PHE A 84 -18.08 -4.40 7.13
CA PHE A 84 -18.31 -5.78 6.69
C PHE A 84 -19.18 -6.57 7.67
N GLY A 85 -19.02 -6.36 8.98
CA GLY A 85 -19.88 -6.98 10.00
C GLY A 85 -21.35 -6.54 9.91
N ASP A 86 -21.62 -5.32 9.44
CA ASP A 86 -23.01 -4.87 9.19
C ASP A 86 -23.64 -5.63 8.01
N LEU A 87 -22.85 -5.92 6.95
CA LEU A 87 -23.31 -6.72 5.80
C LEU A 87 -23.54 -8.19 6.18
N GLU A 88 -22.67 -8.78 7.00
CA GLU A 88 -22.83 -10.14 7.53
C GLU A 88 -24.12 -10.27 8.36
N ARG A 89 -24.44 -9.26 9.17
CA ARG A 89 -25.72 -9.21 9.91
C ARG A 89 -26.93 -9.13 8.99
N ILE A 90 -26.86 -8.39 7.88
CA ILE A 90 -27.92 -8.38 6.85
C ILE A 90 -28.00 -9.76 6.20
N GLN A 91 -26.87 -10.37 5.83
CA GLN A 91 -26.81 -11.67 5.18
C GLN A 91 -27.45 -12.78 6.02
N ALA A 92 -27.20 -12.77 7.33
CA ALA A 92 -27.75 -13.74 8.27
C ALA A 92 -29.29 -13.77 8.28
N ILE A 93 -29.93 -12.67 7.88
CA ILE A 93 -31.39 -12.54 7.87
C ILE A 93 -31.95 -12.60 6.45
N ASP A 94 -31.31 -11.92 5.50
CA ASP A 94 -31.74 -11.81 4.11
C ASP A 94 -30.52 -11.67 3.18
N ASN A 95 -30.11 -12.79 2.60
CA ASN A 95 -28.94 -12.87 1.71
C ASN A 95 -29.12 -12.03 0.43
N GLU A 96 -30.34 -11.94 -0.10
CA GLU A 96 -30.60 -11.18 -1.33
C GLU A 96 -30.43 -9.67 -1.07
N LYS A 97 -31.00 -9.17 0.04
CA LYS A 97 -30.82 -7.76 0.44
C LYS A 97 -29.36 -7.42 0.73
N MET A 98 -28.58 -8.34 1.27
CA MET A 98 -27.13 -8.10 1.44
C MET A 98 -26.46 -7.85 0.10
N TRP A 99 -26.71 -8.69 -0.92
CA TRP A 99 -26.11 -8.51 -2.24
C TRP A 99 -26.58 -7.23 -2.95
N GLN A 100 -27.86 -6.88 -2.82
CA GLN A 100 -28.39 -5.60 -3.32
C GLN A 100 -27.66 -4.44 -2.64
N ARG A 101 -27.54 -4.47 -1.32
CA ARG A 101 -26.84 -3.43 -0.56
C ARG A 101 -25.36 -3.33 -0.92
N TRP A 102 -24.70 -4.46 -1.17
CA TRP A 102 -23.31 -4.48 -1.62
C TRP A 102 -23.15 -3.88 -3.03
N ALA A 103 -24.10 -4.14 -3.93
CA ALA A 103 -24.10 -3.52 -5.25
C ALA A 103 -24.26 -2.00 -5.17
N GLU A 104 -25.14 -1.50 -4.30
CA GLU A 104 -25.31 -0.06 -4.02
C GLU A 104 -24.03 0.57 -3.45
N ILE A 105 -23.39 -0.07 -2.46
CA ILE A 105 -22.13 0.42 -1.88
C ILE A 105 -21.04 0.51 -2.96
N LYS A 106 -20.94 -0.49 -3.84
CA LYS A 106 -19.98 -0.46 -4.96
C LYS A 106 -20.28 0.65 -5.97
N ALA A 107 -21.56 0.92 -6.25
CA ALA A 107 -21.96 2.01 -7.14
C ALA A 107 -21.59 3.37 -6.52
N GLN A 108 -22.00 3.61 -5.27
CA GLN A 108 -21.66 4.84 -4.55
C GLN A 108 -20.14 5.04 -4.44
N ALA A 109 -19.38 3.98 -4.17
CA ALA A 109 -17.92 4.05 -4.10
C ALA A 109 -17.28 4.44 -5.45
N ARG A 110 -17.89 4.06 -6.58
CA ARG A 110 -17.44 4.51 -7.92
C ARG A 110 -17.77 5.97 -8.14
N ASP A 111 -18.99 6.40 -7.79
CA ASP A 111 -19.40 7.80 -7.91
C ASP A 111 -18.53 8.72 -7.01
N ASP A 112 -18.20 8.26 -5.81
CA ASP A 112 -17.32 8.96 -4.87
C ASP A 112 -15.86 8.98 -5.36
N LEU A 113 -15.43 7.96 -6.09
CA LEU A 113 -14.12 7.94 -6.74
C LEU A 113 -14.07 8.94 -7.91
N ASP A 114 -15.07 8.90 -8.78
CA ASP A 114 -15.16 9.75 -9.98
C ASP A 114 -15.32 11.23 -9.61
N SER A 115 -16.13 11.53 -8.59
CA SER A 115 -16.27 12.88 -8.02
C SER A 115 -15.02 13.35 -7.25
N GLY A 116 -14.08 12.44 -6.93
CA GLY A 116 -12.89 12.75 -6.13
C GLY A 116 -13.18 12.92 -4.63
N TRP A 117 -14.38 12.55 -4.20
CA TRP A 117 -14.83 12.62 -2.81
C TRP A 117 -13.97 11.76 -1.88
N LEU A 118 -13.59 10.54 -2.31
CA LEU A 118 -12.69 9.66 -1.54
C LEU A 118 -11.29 10.24 -1.37
N ALA A 119 -10.73 10.85 -2.43
CA ALA A 119 -9.44 11.52 -2.35
C ALA A 119 -9.49 12.71 -1.37
N ALA A 120 -10.63 13.39 -1.31
CA ALA A 120 -10.86 14.46 -0.33
C ALA A 120 -11.00 13.93 1.11
N LEU A 121 -11.55 12.72 1.31
CA LEU A 121 -11.61 12.06 2.64
C LEU A 121 -10.23 11.68 3.16
N ALA A 122 -9.33 11.19 2.31
CA ALA A 122 -7.98 10.81 2.72
C ALA A 122 -7.20 11.99 3.36
N VAL A 123 -7.55 13.22 2.98
CA VAL A 123 -6.97 14.46 3.51
C VAL A 123 -7.53 14.84 4.89
N LYS A 124 -8.68 14.29 5.30
CA LYS A 124 -9.41 14.62 6.54
C LYS A 124 -8.58 14.42 7.81
N GLN A 125 -7.67 13.44 7.85
CA GLN A 125 -6.87 13.15 9.06
C GLN A 125 -6.05 14.36 9.58
N ARG A 126 -5.74 15.35 8.73
CA ARG A 126 -5.00 16.57 9.12
C ARG A 126 -5.88 17.83 9.20
N GLY A 127 -7.18 17.71 8.98
CA GLY A 127 -8.03 18.85 8.74
C GLY A 127 -9.49 18.46 8.63
N ASN A 128 -10.20 18.49 9.76
CA ASN A 128 -11.62 18.17 9.84
C ASN A 128 -12.53 19.28 9.28
N SER A 129 -12.00 20.25 8.52
CA SER A 129 -12.83 21.35 8.02
C SER A 129 -13.42 21.04 6.63
N CYS A 130 -14.74 21.24 6.48
CA CYS A 130 -15.41 21.20 5.18
C CYS A 130 -14.75 22.16 4.17
N TRP A 131 -14.15 23.25 4.65
CA TRP A 131 -13.40 24.20 3.86
C TRP A 131 -12.16 23.59 3.19
N GLN A 132 -11.33 22.84 3.93
CA GLN A 132 -10.16 22.15 3.37
C GLN A 132 -10.55 21.13 2.31
N ARG A 133 -11.68 20.44 2.53
CA ARG A 133 -12.25 19.51 1.56
C ARG A 133 -12.67 20.23 0.27
N ALA A 134 -13.40 21.33 0.39
CA ALA A 134 -13.79 22.16 -0.74
C ALA A 134 -12.57 22.70 -1.51
N CYS A 135 -11.52 23.14 -0.79
CA CYS A 135 -10.26 23.56 -1.39
C CYS A 135 -9.58 22.45 -2.19
N PHE A 136 -9.59 21.21 -1.69
CA PHE A 136 -9.05 20.06 -2.40
C PHE A 136 -9.85 19.78 -3.69
N LEU A 137 -11.18 19.73 -3.60
CA LEU A 137 -12.05 19.46 -4.76
C LEU A 137 -11.91 20.57 -5.82
N ALA A 138 -11.85 21.84 -5.41
CA ALA A 138 -11.62 22.95 -6.32
C ALA A 138 -10.25 22.86 -7.02
N MET A 139 -9.20 22.43 -6.31
CA MET A 139 -7.87 22.22 -6.88
C MET A 139 -7.84 21.06 -7.88
N ARG A 140 -8.49 19.94 -7.54
CA ARG A 140 -8.67 18.79 -8.44
C ARG A 140 -9.40 19.22 -9.71
N GLN A 141 -10.53 19.93 -9.57
CA GLN A 141 -11.31 20.42 -10.70
C GLN A 141 -10.48 21.35 -11.59
N ALA A 142 -9.74 22.30 -11.02
CA ALA A 142 -8.88 23.20 -11.78
C ALA A 142 -7.80 22.45 -12.58
N LEU A 143 -7.21 21.39 -12.01
CA LEU A 143 -6.27 20.52 -12.72
C LEU A 143 -6.97 19.71 -13.82
N ALA A 144 -8.15 19.17 -13.55
CA ALA A 144 -8.95 18.44 -14.52
C ALA A 144 -9.37 19.33 -15.70
N ASP A 145 -9.80 20.56 -15.46
CA ASP A 145 -10.20 21.52 -16.50
C ASP A 145 -9.00 21.96 -17.35
N GLY A 146 -7.86 22.23 -16.69
CA GLY A 146 -6.63 22.66 -17.36
C GLY A 146 -5.97 21.55 -18.19
N LEU A 147 -6.04 20.30 -17.72
CA LEU A 147 -5.39 19.17 -18.39
C LEU A 147 -6.34 18.41 -19.31
N LYS A 148 -7.64 18.33 -19.01
CA LYS A 148 -8.68 17.56 -19.72
C LYS A 148 -8.30 16.07 -19.84
N PRO A 149 -8.50 15.25 -18.79
CA PRO A 149 -8.12 13.83 -18.83
C PRO A 149 -8.83 13.11 -19.97
N ARG A 150 -8.10 12.30 -20.73
CA ARG A 150 -8.62 11.52 -21.87
C ARG A 150 -8.93 10.07 -21.51
N SER A 151 -8.35 9.59 -20.42
CA SER A 151 -8.50 8.21 -19.96
C SER A 151 -8.56 8.16 -18.42
N PRO A 152 -9.08 7.07 -17.83
CA PRO A 152 -9.12 6.90 -16.38
C PRO A 152 -7.74 6.96 -15.73
N GLU A 153 -6.69 6.49 -16.40
CA GLU A 153 -5.32 6.56 -15.89
C GLU A 153 -4.81 8.00 -15.77
N GLU A 154 -5.22 8.89 -16.70
CA GLU A 154 -4.92 10.31 -16.59
C GLU A 154 -5.65 10.93 -15.39
N SER A 155 -6.91 10.56 -15.15
CA SER A 155 -7.68 11.02 -13.99
C SER A 155 -7.00 10.66 -12.66
N ILE A 156 -6.49 9.43 -12.52
CA ILE A 156 -5.75 9.00 -11.33
C ILE A 156 -4.48 9.85 -11.13
N LEU A 157 -3.77 10.20 -12.20
CA LEU A 157 -2.58 11.07 -12.10
C LEU A 157 -2.96 12.50 -11.70
N ILE A 158 -4.10 13.01 -12.17
CA ILE A 158 -4.63 14.32 -11.76
C ILE A 158 -4.98 14.30 -10.27
N ASP A 159 -5.61 13.23 -9.78
CA ASP A 159 -5.91 13.08 -8.35
C ASP A 159 -4.64 13.05 -7.51
N ALA A 160 -3.60 12.32 -7.94
CA ALA A 160 -2.31 12.30 -7.27
C ALA A 160 -1.66 13.71 -7.25
N MET A 161 -1.72 14.43 -8.37
CA MET A 161 -1.23 15.82 -8.45
C MET A 161 -1.97 16.75 -7.49
N ALA A 162 -3.30 16.65 -7.41
CA ALA A 162 -4.12 17.42 -6.46
C ALA A 162 -3.72 17.11 -5.01
N GLN A 163 -3.54 15.82 -4.67
CA GLN A 163 -3.10 15.40 -3.33
C GLN A 163 -1.72 15.95 -2.97
N TYR A 164 -0.75 15.87 -3.88
CA TYR A 164 0.60 16.39 -3.63
C TYR A 164 0.60 17.91 -3.48
N GLN A 165 -0.14 18.63 -4.32
CA GLN A 165 -0.26 20.08 -4.22
C GLN A 165 -0.95 20.51 -2.92
N PHE A 166 -2.00 19.81 -2.52
CA PHE A 166 -2.70 20.07 -1.26
C PHE A 166 -1.78 19.85 -0.05
N LEU A 167 -1.12 18.69 0.03
CA LEU A 167 -0.15 18.40 1.10
C LEU A 167 1.01 19.40 1.11
N ARG A 168 1.48 19.82 -0.07
CA ARG A 168 2.56 20.83 -0.18
C ARG A 168 2.14 22.16 0.43
N ARG A 169 0.89 22.60 0.23
CA ARG A 169 0.35 23.82 0.86
C ARG A 169 0.35 23.71 2.39
N SER A 170 -0.06 22.56 2.94
CA SER A 170 -0.02 22.34 4.39
C SER A 170 1.40 22.41 4.94
N TRP A 171 2.37 21.78 4.28
CA TRP A 171 3.78 21.84 4.70
C TRP A 171 4.42 23.22 4.50
N LEU A 172 3.99 23.98 3.49
CA LEU A 172 4.39 25.38 3.32
C LEU A 172 3.85 26.27 4.44
N ALA A 173 2.61 26.05 4.89
CA ALA A 173 2.05 26.77 6.04
C ALA A 173 2.83 26.48 7.32
N ILE A 174 3.13 25.20 7.58
CA ILE A 174 3.97 24.76 8.71
C ILE A 174 5.37 25.38 8.61
N LEU A 175 5.96 25.40 7.41
CA LEU A 175 7.27 26.02 7.20
C LEU A 175 7.23 27.52 7.47
N ALA A 176 6.21 28.23 6.99
CA ALA A 176 6.03 29.66 7.23
C ALA A 176 5.94 29.96 8.73
N GLU A 177 5.14 29.18 9.46
CA GLU A 177 5.01 29.28 10.92
C GLU A 177 6.37 29.14 11.63
N TYR A 178 7.20 28.16 11.21
CA TYR A 178 8.55 28.01 11.76
C TYR A 178 9.54 29.08 11.28
N THR A 179 9.39 29.66 10.11
CA THR A 179 10.33 30.70 9.65
C THR A 179 10.02 32.08 10.21
N ASP A 180 8.76 32.32 10.60
CA ASP A 180 8.33 33.60 11.17
C ASP A 180 8.87 33.82 12.59
N HIS A 181 9.31 32.76 13.29
CA HIS A 181 9.92 32.90 14.61
C HIS A 181 11.37 33.41 14.48
N PRO A 182 11.71 34.60 15.01
CA PRO A 182 13.01 35.22 14.78
C PRO A 182 14.19 34.38 15.31
N ALA A 183 13.99 33.59 16.38
CA ALA A 183 15.04 32.70 16.90
C ALA A 183 15.41 31.58 15.92
N ILE A 184 14.48 31.15 15.06
CA ILE A 184 14.72 30.12 14.04
C ILE A 184 15.52 30.73 12.87
N ALA A 185 15.21 31.98 12.49
CA ALA A 185 15.97 32.71 11.48
C ALA A 185 17.45 32.88 11.88
N TYR A 186 17.72 33.19 13.16
CA TYR A 186 19.09 33.29 13.67
C TYR A 186 19.82 31.93 13.76
N SER A 187 19.11 30.84 14.05
CA SER A 187 19.71 29.50 14.14
C SER A 187 19.94 28.80 12.80
N LEU A 188 19.29 29.27 11.72
CA LEU A 188 19.59 28.83 10.35
C LEU A 188 21.02 29.18 9.91
N ASP A 189 21.56 30.29 10.40
CA ASP A 189 22.92 30.76 10.10
C ASP A 189 23.98 30.08 10.98
N LYS A 190 23.62 29.69 12.21
CA LYS A 190 24.55 29.06 13.17
C LYS A 190 23.85 27.93 13.95
N PRO A 191 24.21 26.65 13.71
CA PRO A 191 23.63 25.53 14.44
C PRO A 191 24.04 25.62 15.92
N GLN A 192 23.07 25.80 16.83
CA GLN A 192 23.33 25.77 18.27
C GLN A 192 23.62 24.33 18.74
N VAL A 193 24.53 24.22 19.72
CA VAL A 193 25.08 22.94 20.22
C VAL A 193 24.28 22.40 21.42
N HIS A 194 23.28 23.13 21.95
CA HIS A 194 22.58 22.70 23.14
C HIS A 194 21.46 21.69 22.83
N PRO A 195 21.49 20.48 23.43
CA PRO A 195 20.47 19.46 23.22
C PRO A 195 19.20 19.83 24.00
N GLU A 196 18.16 20.25 23.29
CA GLU A 196 16.81 20.34 23.85
C GLU A 196 16.29 18.93 24.17
N LYS A 197 15.71 18.76 25.35
CA LYS A 197 15.12 17.48 25.80
C LYS A 197 13.92 17.11 24.91
N HIS A 198 14.04 15.97 24.23
CA HIS A 198 12.97 15.17 23.60
C HIS A 198 12.03 15.81 22.57
N THR A 199 12.18 17.08 22.25
CA THR A 199 11.51 17.71 21.11
C THR A 199 12.55 17.94 20.01
N LEU A 200 12.21 17.61 18.76
CA LEU A 200 13.02 18.05 17.63
C LEU A 200 13.16 19.57 17.75
N SER A 201 14.41 20.06 17.83
CA SER A 201 14.71 21.50 17.80
C SER A 201 13.93 22.15 16.68
N GLU A 202 13.42 23.36 16.91
CA GLU A 202 12.60 24.07 15.93
C GLU A 202 13.29 24.15 14.55
N PHE A 203 14.62 24.31 14.53
CA PHE A 203 15.45 24.23 13.33
C PHE A 203 15.34 22.87 12.62
N ALA A 204 15.36 21.77 13.36
CA ALA A 204 15.20 20.43 12.80
C ALA A 204 13.80 20.24 12.19
N ARG A 205 12.75 20.82 12.80
CA ARG A 205 11.38 20.79 12.27
C ARG A 205 11.24 21.62 11.00
N ALA A 206 11.82 22.82 10.96
CA ALA A 206 11.86 23.66 9.76
C ALA A 206 12.58 22.93 8.60
N LYS A 207 13.73 22.31 8.88
CA LYS A 207 14.49 21.51 7.90
C LYS A 207 13.71 20.29 7.41
N GLU A 208 12.95 19.64 8.29
CA GLU A 208 12.05 18.55 7.90
C GLU A 208 10.90 19.03 7.00
N ALA A 209 10.27 20.16 7.35
CA ALA A 209 9.23 20.76 6.54
C ALA A 209 9.73 21.11 5.13
N ILE A 210 10.93 21.71 5.00
CA ILE A 210 11.57 21.97 3.70
C ILE A 210 11.73 20.68 2.89
N ARG A 211 12.27 19.62 3.51
CA ARG A 211 12.45 18.32 2.85
C ARG A 211 11.12 17.74 2.36
N MET A 212 10.05 17.90 3.13
CA MET A 212 8.71 17.43 2.76
C MET A 212 8.13 18.24 1.60
N VAL A 213 8.28 19.56 1.60
CA VAL A 213 7.89 20.43 0.47
C VAL A 213 8.62 20.02 -0.81
N GLU A 214 9.94 19.87 -0.76
CA GLU A 214 10.75 19.45 -1.91
C GLU A 214 10.35 18.05 -2.41
N ARG A 215 10.13 17.10 -1.49
CA ARG A 215 9.71 15.74 -1.83
C ARG A 215 8.37 15.75 -2.56
N LEU A 216 7.39 16.50 -2.05
CA LEU A 216 6.06 16.61 -2.65
C LEU A 216 6.11 17.31 -4.02
N GLN A 217 6.96 18.33 -4.17
CA GLN A 217 7.21 18.96 -5.46
C GLN A 217 7.73 17.96 -6.50
N ARG A 218 8.72 17.13 -6.14
CA ARG A 218 9.27 16.11 -7.05
C ARG A 218 8.23 15.06 -7.44
N LEU A 219 7.38 14.63 -6.50
CA LEU A 219 6.28 13.70 -6.78
C LEU A 219 5.24 14.30 -7.73
N PHE A 220 4.88 15.57 -7.53
CA PHE A 220 4.02 16.32 -8.43
C PHE A 220 4.59 16.39 -9.85
N GLU A 221 5.86 16.78 -9.99
CA GLU A 221 6.53 16.82 -11.30
C GLU A 221 6.63 15.44 -11.95
N GLN A 222 6.86 14.39 -11.17
CA GLN A 222 6.91 13.02 -11.69
C GLN A 222 5.54 12.57 -12.22
N ALA A 223 4.45 12.88 -11.50
CA ALA A 223 3.10 12.60 -11.96
C ALA A 223 2.78 13.36 -13.25
N LEU A 224 3.13 14.66 -13.33
CA LEU A 224 2.95 15.46 -14.54
C LEU A 224 3.77 14.92 -15.73
N ARG A 225 5.04 14.56 -15.52
CA ARG A 225 5.87 13.95 -16.58
C ARG A 225 5.28 12.62 -17.06
N THR A 226 4.73 11.82 -16.15
CA THR A 226 4.06 10.55 -16.48
C THR A 226 2.82 10.79 -17.33
N LEU A 227 1.99 11.78 -16.96
CA LEU A 227 0.81 12.17 -17.73
C LEU A 227 1.19 12.65 -19.14
N LEU A 228 2.21 13.52 -19.26
CA LEU A 228 2.70 13.98 -20.56
C LEU A 228 3.28 12.83 -21.40
N SER A 229 3.93 11.86 -20.76
CA SER A 229 4.42 10.65 -21.44
C SER A 229 3.28 9.81 -22.01
N LEU A 230 2.20 9.61 -21.25
CA LEU A 230 1.01 8.88 -21.73
C LEU A 230 0.40 9.57 -22.96
N ARG A 231 0.30 10.91 -22.95
CA ARG A 231 -0.26 11.68 -24.06
C ARG A 231 0.55 11.68 -25.33
N ARG A 232 1.88 11.52 -25.23
CA ARG A 232 2.77 11.44 -26.40
C ARG A 232 2.69 10.09 -27.11
N GLY A 233 1.82 9.17 -26.68
CA GLY A 233 1.67 7.85 -27.28
C GLY A 233 2.92 6.98 -27.13
N HIS A 234 3.85 7.35 -26.24
CA HIS A 234 4.96 6.48 -25.89
C HIS A 234 4.37 5.36 -25.03
N GLY A 235 4.04 4.24 -25.69
CA GLY A 235 3.49 3.05 -25.04
C GLY A 235 4.29 2.75 -23.77
N ARG A 236 3.59 2.60 -22.64
CA ARG A 236 4.22 2.30 -21.35
C ARG A 236 5.16 1.12 -21.53
N MET A 237 6.47 1.38 -21.44
CA MET A 237 7.47 0.33 -21.42
C MET A 237 7.41 -0.32 -20.04
N PHE A 238 6.63 -1.40 -19.93
CA PHE A 238 6.62 -2.22 -18.73
C PHE A 238 7.90 -3.04 -18.72
N VAL A 239 8.85 -2.66 -17.86
CA VAL A 239 9.96 -3.55 -17.51
C VAL A 239 9.40 -4.61 -16.57
N GLY A 240 8.78 -5.64 -17.17
CA GLY A 240 8.67 -6.94 -16.53
C GLY A 240 10.07 -7.42 -16.15
N ARG A 241 10.15 -8.36 -15.20
CA ARG A 241 11.40 -8.95 -14.68
C ARG A 241 12.48 -9.08 -15.77
N VAL A 242 13.74 -8.88 -15.37
CA VAL A 242 14.99 -8.64 -16.13
C VAL A 242 15.15 -9.34 -17.50
N ASP A 243 14.39 -10.38 -17.80
CA ASP A 243 14.52 -11.20 -19.00
C ASP A 243 13.36 -11.08 -20.01
N GLN A 244 12.28 -10.32 -19.74
CA GLN A 244 11.19 -10.12 -20.69
C GLN A 244 10.66 -8.68 -20.73
N LEU A 245 10.95 -7.99 -21.83
CA LEU A 245 10.39 -6.68 -22.18
C LEU A 245 9.11 -6.87 -23.00
N ASN A 246 7.96 -6.88 -22.32
CA ASN A 246 6.66 -6.85 -22.97
C ASN A 246 6.28 -5.40 -23.29
N LEU A 247 6.51 -4.99 -24.54
CA LEU A 247 5.99 -3.74 -25.10
C LEU A 247 4.55 -4.00 -25.54
N ALA A 248 3.57 -3.61 -24.73
CA ALA A 248 2.16 -3.91 -24.96
C ALA A 248 1.52 -3.21 -26.19
N ALA A 249 2.27 -2.47 -27.02
CA ALA A 249 1.71 -1.78 -28.18
C ALA A 249 2.77 -1.41 -29.26
N GLY A 250 3.81 -2.24 -29.46
CA GLY A 250 4.84 -1.96 -30.47
C GLY A 250 5.62 -3.20 -30.91
N PRO A 251 6.40 -3.10 -32.01
CA PRO A 251 7.19 -4.21 -32.54
C PRO A 251 8.09 -4.79 -31.45
N GLN A 252 7.94 -6.10 -31.22
CA GLN A 252 8.70 -6.85 -30.23
C GLN A 252 10.17 -6.81 -30.59
N LEU A 253 10.98 -6.14 -29.76
CA LEU A 253 12.42 -6.12 -29.92
C LEU A 253 12.97 -7.30 -29.11
N ASN A 254 13.12 -8.44 -29.80
CA ASN A 254 13.80 -9.60 -29.24
C ASN A 254 15.26 -9.22 -28.97
N VAL A 255 15.57 -8.87 -27.72
CA VAL A 255 16.94 -8.78 -27.25
C VAL A 255 17.46 -10.20 -27.18
N LYS A 256 18.10 -10.67 -28.26
CA LYS A 256 18.87 -11.91 -28.20
C LYS A 256 19.88 -11.74 -27.05
N PRO A 257 19.88 -12.60 -26.03
CA PRO A 257 20.93 -12.55 -25.03
C PRO A 257 22.24 -12.71 -25.81
N SER A 258 23.13 -11.71 -25.72
CA SER A 258 24.46 -11.82 -26.31
C SER A 258 25.11 -13.02 -25.61
N SER A 259 25.23 -14.12 -26.33
CA SER A 259 25.96 -15.31 -25.90
C SER A 259 27.43 -14.95 -25.85
N ASN A 260 27.83 -14.20 -24.82
CA ASN A 260 29.23 -14.16 -24.40
C ASN A 260 29.52 -15.53 -23.79
N SER A 261 29.83 -16.46 -24.69
CA SER A 261 31.13 -17.13 -24.71
C SER A 261 31.71 -17.38 -23.31
N THR A 262 31.18 -18.39 -22.62
CA THR A 262 31.95 -19.12 -21.62
C THR A 262 32.20 -20.50 -22.19
N ALA A 263 33.45 -20.71 -22.58
CA ALA A 263 33.96 -21.92 -23.20
C ALA A 263 33.83 -23.14 -22.28
N HIS A 264 33.65 -24.29 -22.95
CA HIS A 264 34.11 -25.63 -22.55
C HIS A 264 33.88 -26.10 -21.11
N LEU A 265 33.01 -27.10 -20.97
CA LEU A 265 33.36 -28.36 -20.32
C LEU A 265 32.45 -29.50 -20.83
N LYS A 266 33.07 -30.67 -20.91
CA LYS A 266 32.73 -31.86 -21.71
C LYS A 266 31.42 -32.56 -21.30
N SER A 267 30.73 -33.10 -22.30
CA SER A 267 29.81 -34.25 -22.18
C SER A 267 30.48 -35.46 -21.51
N PRO A 268 29.67 -36.36 -20.92
CA PRO A 268 29.42 -37.60 -21.67
C PRO A 268 27.95 -38.06 -21.68
N ALA A 269 27.58 -38.54 -22.87
CA ALA A 269 26.78 -39.72 -23.21
C ALA A 269 25.59 -40.18 -22.34
N ALA A 270 24.46 -40.27 -23.05
CA ALA A 270 23.51 -41.39 -23.12
C ALA A 270 22.67 -41.75 -21.89
N THR A 271 21.34 -41.72 -22.05
CA THR A 271 20.54 -42.94 -22.33
C THR A 271 19.13 -42.54 -22.75
N SER A 272 18.71 -43.14 -23.87
CA SER A 272 17.38 -43.11 -24.47
C SER A 272 16.40 -43.94 -23.65
N ILE A 273 15.21 -43.42 -23.33
CA ILE A 273 14.01 -44.24 -23.08
C ILE A 273 12.81 -43.58 -23.77
N LEU A 274 12.31 -44.29 -24.78
CA LEU A 274 10.98 -44.16 -25.38
C LEU A 274 9.90 -44.35 -24.30
N THR A 275 8.84 -43.55 -24.35
CA THR A 275 7.46 -44.07 -24.35
C THR A 275 6.53 -43.07 -25.02
N ASP A 276 5.86 -43.56 -26.06
CA ASP A 276 4.56 -43.08 -26.53
C ASP A 276 3.56 -43.07 -25.36
N GLU A 277 2.74 -42.02 -25.25
CA GLU A 277 1.32 -42.22 -24.95
C GLU A 277 0.49 -41.03 -25.45
N GLN A 278 -0.38 -41.35 -26.42
CA GLN A 278 -1.46 -40.52 -26.90
C GLN A 278 -2.51 -40.34 -25.80
N ALA A 279 -3.06 -39.14 -25.63
CA ALA A 279 -4.43 -38.97 -25.16
C ALA A 279 -5.01 -37.64 -25.67
N ALA A 280 -6.03 -37.79 -26.48
CA ALA A 280 -6.87 -36.74 -27.01
C ALA A 280 -7.66 -36.02 -25.91
N SER A 281 -7.92 -34.73 -26.10
CA SER A 281 -9.16 -34.10 -25.63
C SER A 281 -9.48 -32.89 -26.50
N GLU A 282 -10.17 -33.16 -27.60
CA GLU A 282 -11.02 -32.20 -28.27
C GLU A 282 -12.14 -31.82 -27.31
N ILE A 283 -12.19 -30.55 -26.89
CA ILE A 283 -13.40 -29.97 -26.28
C ILE A 283 -14.04 -29.11 -27.36
N SER A 284 -15.02 -29.73 -28.00
CA SER A 284 -16.03 -29.11 -28.84
C SER A 284 -17.02 -28.37 -27.94
N VAL A 285 -17.13 -27.05 -28.04
CA VAL A 285 -18.23 -26.27 -27.46
C VAL A 285 -19.12 -25.84 -28.62
N SER A 286 -20.19 -26.60 -28.80
CA SER A 286 -21.28 -26.34 -29.73
C SER A 286 -22.04 -25.09 -29.34
N GLN A 287 -22.33 -24.31 -30.39
CA GLN A 287 -23.35 -23.30 -30.46
C GLN A 287 -24.74 -23.89 -30.15
N GLY A 288 -25.57 -23.09 -29.50
CA GLY A 288 -27.01 -23.30 -29.39
C GLY A 288 -27.72 -21.95 -29.40
N LEU A 289 -28.06 -21.48 -30.61
CA LEU A 289 -29.26 -20.67 -30.85
C LEU A 289 -30.48 -21.55 -30.54
N GLU A 290 -31.54 -21.08 -29.91
CA GLU A 290 -32.73 -20.41 -30.49
C GLU A 290 -33.81 -20.35 -29.37
N PRO A 291 -34.99 -19.75 -29.57
CA PRO A 291 -35.37 -18.63 -30.46
C PRO A 291 -35.82 -17.38 -29.68
#